data_AF-A0A6J4GR54-F1
#
_entry.id   AF-A0A6J4GR54-F1
#
_cell.length_a   1.000
_cell.length_b   1.000
_cell.length_c   1.000
_cell.angle_alpha   90.00
_cell.angle_beta   90.00
_cell.angle_gamma   90.00
#
_symmetry.space_group_name_H-M   'P 1'
#
loop_
_entity.id
_entity.type
_entity.pdbx_description
1 polymer ?
#
loop_
_entity_poly.entity_id
_entity_poly.type
_entity_poly.pdbx_seq_one_letter_code
_entity_poly.pdbx_strand_id
1 'polypeptide(L)'
;MTRHISLIMKKIFFTIFILIQSTIYSQSVDLRNLTMNSDLILFVEYSDFDYGNKYINDHFKAGYIKVNNYEEIIKNDSNIKFIDKEIFCPQSENDYYDSNMMNGGSCGFGEILEANRKYYCILFFKKEKKKLTLLANLSKSDSDWKSIIEKIKNVREIENSKSPEERYGKSIDYYLKCNDLPRYDFINYYRQVKVLKSDTLVLTEKQLILAKDNFLKGNESYYELIAKKFPEEVRQFYINKMKVILSKNEADEYFSPYDFTEAYERATNTGYMDDSVMGKQKEKLTNEITLEQRIVIMQALIQNAEQED
;
A
#
# COMPACT_ATOMS: atom_id res chain seq x y z
N MET A 1 -35.20 32.54 -3.24
CA MET A 1 -33.87 32.31 -3.87
C MET A 1 -32.87 31.63 -2.94
N THR A 2 -32.96 31.85 -1.62
CA THR A 2 -32.02 31.35 -0.59
C THR A 2 -32.08 29.84 -0.30
N ARG A 3 -33.17 29.14 -0.64
CA ARG A 3 -33.31 27.68 -0.41
C ARG A 3 -32.59 26.80 -1.45
N HIS A 4 -32.38 27.28 -2.68
CA HIS A 4 -31.71 26.50 -3.73
C HIS A 4 -30.19 26.47 -3.56
N ILE A 5 -29.59 27.55 -3.06
CA ILE A 5 -28.14 27.65 -2.84
C ILE A 5 -27.70 26.72 -1.69
N SER A 6 -28.51 26.59 -0.64
CA SER A 6 -28.25 25.69 0.50
C SER A 6 -28.20 24.21 0.11
N LEU A 7 -29.02 23.80 -0.87
CA LEU A 7 -29.07 22.42 -1.37
C LEU A 7 -27.89 22.07 -2.28
N ILE A 8 -27.35 23.04 -3.02
CA ILE A 8 -26.18 22.86 -3.90
C ILE A 8 -24.90 22.79 -3.04
N MET A 9 -24.73 23.67 -2.05
CA MET A 9 -23.59 23.62 -1.12
C MET A 9 -23.53 22.32 -0.31
N LYS A 10 -24.68 21.77 0.12
CA LYS A 10 -24.73 20.48 0.84
C LYS A 10 -24.34 19.28 -0.04
N LYS A 11 -24.62 19.33 -1.34
CA LYS A 11 -24.23 18.28 -2.29
C LYS A 11 -22.73 18.31 -2.59
N ILE A 12 -22.15 19.51 -2.77
CA ILE A 12 -20.71 19.68 -3.02
C ILE A 12 -19.88 19.24 -1.80
N PHE A 13 -20.32 19.57 -0.58
CA PHE A 13 -19.64 19.12 0.65
C PHE A 13 -19.66 17.59 0.81
N PHE A 14 -20.73 16.92 0.33
CA PHE A 14 -20.84 15.46 0.40
C PHE A 14 -19.97 14.76 -0.67
N THR A 15 -19.82 15.35 -1.86
CA THR A 15 -18.94 14.82 -2.92
C THR A 15 -17.45 14.99 -2.57
N ILE A 16 -17.09 16.09 -1.90
CA ILE A 16 -15.70 16.33 -1.44
C ILE A 16 -15.34 15.41 -0.27
N PHE A 17 -16.28 15.11 0.64
CA PHE A 17 -16.03 14.14 1.71
C PHE A 17 -15.83 12.70 1.20
N ILE A 18 -16.41 12.36 0.04
CA ILE A 18 -16.22 11.04 -0.60
C ILE A 18 -14.88 10.95 -1.33
N LEU A 19 -14.35 12.06 -1.85
CA LEU A 19 -13.08 12.08 -2.59
C LEU A 19 -11.83 12.20 -1.69
N ILE A 20 -11.98 12.71 -0.45
CA ILE A 20 -10.87 12.83 0.51
C ILE A 20 -10.74 11.57 1.40
N GLN A 21 -11.73 10.66 1.39
CA GLN A 21 -11.65 9.39 2.14
C GLN A 21 -10.82 8.29 1.44
N SER A 22 -10.29 8.53 0.23
CA SER A 22 -9.50 7.53 -0.52
C SER A 22 -7.97 7.61 -0.31
N THR A 23 -7.47 8.37 0.66
CA THR A 23 -6.08 8.27 1.12
C THR A 23 -5.98 8.02 2.61
N ILE A 24 -6.87 7.17 3.15
CA ILE A 24 -6.43 6.33 4.26
C ILE A 24 -5.38 5.42 3.62
N TYR A 25 -4.10 5.70 3.87
CA TYR A 25 -3.05 4.69 3.83
C TYR A 25 -3.49 3.60 4.83
N SER A 26 -4.39 2.72 4.41
CA SER A 26 -4.49 1.37 4.94
C SER A 26 -3.06 0.89 4.82
N GLN A 27 -2.37 0.75 5.93
CA GLN A 27 -1.05 0.13 5.93
C GLN A 27 -1.23 -1.16 5.16
N SER A 28 -0.69 -1.21 3.94
CA SER A 28 -0.93 -2.34 3.06
C SER A 28 -0.35 -3.55 3.78
N VAL A 29 -1.19 -4.55 4.03
CA VAL A 29 -0.73 -5.81 4.58
C VAL A 29 0.34 -6.32 3.62
N ASP A 30 1.55 -6.50 4.12
CA ASP A 30 2.64 -7.11 3.34
C ASP A 30 2.29 -8.60 3.14
N LEU A 31 1.54 -8.87 2.07
CA LEU A 31 1.03 -10.19 1.73
C LEU A 31 2.17 -11.19 1.56
N ARG A 32 3.35 -10.74 1.14
CA ARG A 32 4.53 -11.59 1.03
C ARG A 32 5.00 -12.00 2.41
N ASN A 33 5.22 -11.05 3.31
CA ASN A 33 5.64 -11.34 4.69
C ASN A 33 4.63 -12.25 5.40
N LEU A 34 3.33 -11.99 5.24
CA LEU A 34 2.29 -12.81 5.84
C LEU A 34 2.29 -14.25 5.28
N THR A 35 2.43 -14.41 3.96
CA THR A 35 2.50 -15.72 3.30
C THR A 35 3.72 -16.52 3.76
N MET A 36 4.89 -15.87 3.85
CA MET A 36 6.14 -16.50 4.27
C MET A 36 6.10 -16.96 5.72
N ASN A 37 5.42 -16.22 6.60
CA ASN A 37 5.29 -16.58 8.02
C ASN A 37 4.20 -17.61 8.31
N SER A 38 3.38 -17.95 7.31
CA SER A 38 2.27 -18.89 7.45
C SER A 38 2.69 -20.30 7.07
N ASP A 39 2.32 -21.27 7.89
CA ASP A 39 2.49 -22.71 7.64
C ASP A 39 1.24 -23.36 7.02
N LEU A 40 0.08 -22.69 7.12
CA LEU A 40 -1.18 -23.11 6.51
C LEU A 40 -1.95 -21.86 6.07
N ILE A 41 -2.43 -21.86 4.83
CA ILE A 41 -3.24 -20.78 4.27
C ILE A 41 -4.46 -21.39 3.59
N LEU A 42 -5.65 -20.94 4.00
CA LEU A 42 -6.93 -21.47 3.53
C LEU A 42 -7.76 -20.37 2.89
N PHE A 43 -8.43 -20.69 1.78
CA PHE A 43 -9.54 -19.92 1.26
C PHE A 43 -10.84 -20.57 1.70
N VAL A 44 -11.70 -19.82 2.38
CA VAL A 44 -12.93 -20.35 3.00
C VAL A 44 -14.11 -19.40 2.76
N GLU A 45 -15.30 -19.96 2.61
CA GLU A 45 -16.56 -19.21 2.70
C GLU A 45 -16.85 -18.88 4.17
N TYR A 46 -17.45 -17.73 4.46
CA TYR A 46 -17.80 -17.30 5.82
C TYR A 46 -18.72 -18.29 6.55
N SER A 47 -19.58 -19.01 5.83
CA SER A 47 -20.44 -20.06 6.41
C SER A 47 -19.67 -21.29 6.87
N ASP A 48 -18.43 -21.46 6.39
CA ASP A 48 -17.64 -22.68 6.56
C ASP A 48 -16.64 -22.57 7.71
N PHE A 49 -16.67 -21.46 8.46
CA PHE A 49 -15.92 -21.34 9.69
C PHE A 49 -16.69 -20.56 10.76
N ASP A 50 -16.44 -20.91 12.02
CA ASP A 50 -17.01 -20.24 13.18
C ASP A 50 -15.92 -19.48 13.92
N TYR A 51 -16.25 -18.25 14.35
CA TYR A 51 -15.46 -17.53 15.33
C TYR A 51 -16.18 -17.57 16.68
N GLY A 52 -15.45 -17.87 17.75
CA GLY A 52 -16.02 -17.92 19.08
C GLY A 52 -15.03 -17.49 20.15
N ASN A 53 -15.55 -17.37 21.37
CA ASN A 53 -14.74 -17.15 22.56
C ASN A 53 -14.97 -18.29 23.53
N LYS A 54 -13.90 -18.75 24.18
CA LYS A 54 -13.94 -19.74 25.25
C LYS A 54 -13.46 -19.09 26.54
N TYR A 55 -14.33 -19.07 27.54
CA TYR A 55 -13.95 -18.61 28.88
C TYR A 55 -13.00 -19.62 29.50
N ILE A 56 -11.82 -19.16 29.89
CA ILE A 56 -10.81 -19.96 30.57
C ILE A 56 -11.00 -19.82 32.08
N ASN A 57 -11.38 -18.62 32.54
CA ASN A 57 -11.81 -18.34 33.91
C ASN A 57 -12.76 -17.13 33.92
N ASP A 58 -13.08 -16.63 35.12
CA ASP A 58 -14.01 -15.52 35.37
C ASP A 58 -13.52 -14.13 34.89
N HIS A 59 -12.24 -14.01 34.52
CA HIS A 59 -11.64 -12.76 34.04
C HIS A 59 -10.89 -12.89 32.71
N PHE A 60 -10.82 -14.10 32.14
CA PHE A 60 -10.05 -14.40 30.94
C PHE A 60 -10.84 -15.27 29.97
N LYS A 61 -10.91 -14.82 28.72
CA LYS A 61 -11.44 -15.57 27.58
C LYS A 61 -10.39 -15.62 26.47
N ALA A 62 -10.44 -16.68 25.68
CA ALA A 62 -9.63 -16.84 24.49
C ALA A 62 -10.50 -16.93 23.25
N GLY A 63 -10.10 -16.25 22.18
CA GLY A 63 -10.72 -16.43 20.86
C GLY A 63 -10.35 -17.79 20.27
N TYR A 64 -11.26 -18.35 19.48
CA TYR A 64 -10.96 -19.49 18.62
C TYR A 64 -11.62 -19.32 17.25
N ILE A 65 -11.03 -20.00 16.27
CA ILE A 65 -11.64 -20.24 14.97
C ILE A 65 -11.80 -21.74 14.77
N LYS A 66 -12.95 -22.18 14.27
CA LYS A 66 -13.19 -23.57 13.89
C LYS A 66 -13.53 -23.60 12.41
N VAL A 67 -12.66 -24.20 11.61
CA VAL A 67 -12.89 -24.36 10.17
C VAL A 67 -13.61 -25.68 9.94
N ASN A 68 -14.84 -25.62 9.45
CA ASN A 68 -15.68 -26.77 9.16
C ASN A 68 -15.44 -27.28 7.73
N ASN A 69 -15.23 -26.37 6.78
CA ASN A 69 -14.93 -26.68 5.39
C ASN A 69 -14.03 -25.59 4.75
N TYR A 70 -13.49 -25.86 3.56
CA TYR A 70 -12.71 -24.89 2.78
C TYR A 70 -12.98 -25.02 1.30
N GLU A 71 -12.78 -23.91 0.59
CA GLU A 71 -12.81 -23.86 -0.87
C GLU A 71 -11.47 -24.33 -1.45
N GLU A 72 -10.35 -23.84 -0.89
CA GLU A 72 -9.01 -24.19 -1.34
C GLU A 72 -7.97 -24.18 -0.20
N ILE A 73 -7.08 -25.17 -0.20
CA ILE A 73 -5.83 -25.11 0.59
C ILE A 73 -4.75 -24.49 -0.30
N ILE A 74 -4.38 -23.24 -0.03
CA ILE A 74 -3.41 -22.50 -0.84
C ILE A 74 -1.96 -22.90 -0.47
N LYS A 75 -1.69 -23.08 0.83
CA LYS A 75 -0.40 -23.51 1.42
C LYS A 75 -0.67 -24.45 2.59
N ASN A 76 0.09 -25.54 2.72
CA ASN A 76 0.04 -26.42 3.89
C ASN A 76 1.37 -27.15 4.10
N ASP A 77 2.24 -26.53 4.88
CA ASP A 77 3.51 -27.10 5.33
C ASP A 77 3.42 -27.59 6.79
N SER A 78 2.30 -27.31 7.46
CA SER A 78 2.07 -27.65 8.86
C SER A 78 1.99 -29.16 9.13
N ASN A 79 1.39 -29.92 8.19
CA ASN A 79 0.94 -31.31 8.35
C ASN A 79 -0.02 -31.54 9.54
N ILE A 80 -0.67 -30.49 10.05
CA ILE A 80 -1.61 -30.58 11.18
C ILE A 80 -3.03 -30.75 10.62
N LYS A 81 -3.78 -31.76 11.08
CA LYS A 81 -5.22 -31.85 10.82
C LYS A 81 -5.94 -30.71 11.53
N PHE A 82 -6.68 -29.89 10.79
CA PHE A 82 -7.30 -28.64 11.28
C PHE A 82 -8.83 -28.59 11.17
N ILE A 83 -9.44 -29.38 10.27
CA ILE A 83 -10.90 -29.42 10.10
C ILE A 83 -11.58 -29.86 11.39
N ASP A 84 -12.67 -29.17 11.71
CA ASP A 84 -13.49 -29.33 12.90
C ASP A 84 -12.78 -29.14 14.24
N LYS A 85 -11.58 -28.53 14.23
CA LYS A 85 -10.84 -28.23 15.47
C LYS A 85 -10.92 -26.77 15.83
N GLU A 86 -11.09 -26.51 17.12
CA GLU A 86 -10.88 -25.19 17.70
C GLU A 86 -9.40 -24.82 17.62
N ILE A 87 -9.07 -23.81 16.82
CA ILE A 87 -7.73 -23.24 16.66
C ILE A 87 -7.68 -21.95 17.47
N PHE A 88 -6.70 -21.87 18.36
CA PHE A 88 -6.55 -20.73 19.26
C PHE A 88 -6.19 -19.45 18.49
N CYS A 89 -6.89 -18.37 18.82
CA CYS A 89 -6.62 -17.03 18.34
C CYS A 89 -6.15 -16.20 19.56
N PRO A 90 -4.86 -15.84 19.65
CA PRO A 90 -4.42 -14.92 20.69
C PRO A 90 -5.20 -13.60 20.53
N GLN A 91 -5.72 -13.06 21.64
CA GLN A 91 -6.53 -11.83 21.62
C GLN A 91 -5.83 -10.64 22.28
N SER A 92 -4.55 -10.73 22.69
CA SER A 92 -4.02 -9.73 23.62
C SER A 92 -2.51 -9.49 23.67
N GLU A 93 -1.67 -10.11 22.84
CA GLU A 93 -0.23 -9.80 22.85
C GLU A 93 0.31 -9.74 21.43
N ASN A 94 0.44 -8.52 20.88
CA ASN A 94 1.09 -8.24 19.60
C ASN A 94 0.62 -9.15 18.45
N ASP A 95 -0.66 -9.08 18.09
CA ASP A 95 -1.09 -9.56 16.78
C ASP A 95 -0.32 -8.73 15.74
N TYR A 96 0.66 -9.36 15.07
CA TYR A 96 1.53 -8.72 14.07
C TYR A 96 0.74 -8.07 12.92
N TYR A 97 -0.55 -8.40 12.79
CA TYR A 97 -1.48 -7.84 11.83
C TYR A 97 -2.80 -7.52 12.52
N ASP A 98 -2.95 -6.26 12.97
CA ASP A 98 -4.21 -5.78 13.54
C ASP A 98 -5.36 -6.00 12.54
N SER A 99 -6.43 -6.66 12.98
CA SER A 99 -7.65 -6.92 12.19
C SER A 99 -8.21 -5.66 11.53
N ASN A 100 -8.08 -4.49 12.18
CA ASN A 100 -8.48 -3.20 11.62
C ASN A 100 -7.55 -2.76 10.49
N MET A 101 -6.25 -3.05 10.57
CA MET A 101 -5.32 -2.76 9.48
C MET A 101 -5.53 -3.67 8.27
N MET A 102 -5.92 -4.93 8.51
CA MET A 102 -6.13 -5.92 7.46
C MET A 102 -7.45 -5.76 6.72
N ASN A 103 -8.51 -5.54 7.48
CA ASN A 103 -9.88 -5.55 6.97
C ASN A 103 -10.43 -4.14 6.74
N GLY A 104 -9.62 -3.09 7.00
CA GLY A 104 -10.02 -1.71 6.87
C GLY A 104 -10.92 -1.33 8.03
N GLY A 105 -10.32 -0.87 9.13
CA GLY A 105 -11.00 -0.56 10.38
C GLY A 105 -12.16 0.39 10.12
N SER A 106 -13.37 -0.14 10.22
CA SER A 106 -14.56 0.68 10.20
C SER A 106 -14.91 1.05 11.64
N CYS A 107 -14.74 2.32 11.99
CA CYS A 107 -15.62 2.92 12.97
C CYS A 107 -16.98 3.09 12.30
N GLY A 108 -17.76 2.01 12.21
CA GLY A 108 -19.05 2.05 11.54
C GLY A 108 -19.78 0.73 11.67
N PHE A 109 -21.06 0.81 12.03
CA PHE A 109 -22.08 -0.24 11.97
C PHE A 109 -21.67 -1.41 11.05
N GLY A 110 -21.58 -2.60 11.65
CA GLY A 110 -21.10 -3.82 10.98
C GLY A 110 -21.63 -3.94 9.56
N GLU A 111 -20.74 -4.30 8.64
CA GLU A 111 -21.08 -4.55 7.23
C GLU A 111 -22.41 -5.30 7.16
N ILE A 112 -23.40 -4.70 6.50
CA ILE A 112 -24.68 -5.35 6.26
C ILE A 112 -24.38 -6.50 5.30
N LEU A 113 -24.21 -7.70 5.85
CA LEU A 113 -24.07 -8.91 5.08
C LEU A 113 -25.38 -9.14 4.31
N GLU A 114 -25.32 -9.03 2.99
CA GLU A 114 -26.44 -9.32 2.11
C GLU A 114 -26.76 -10.81 2.20
N ALA A 115 -27.98 -11.15 2.59
CA ALA A 115 -28.40 -12.52 2.88
C ALA A 115 -28.21 -13.53 1.71
N ASN A 116 -28.04 -13.04 0.48
CA ASN A 116 -27.89 -13.87 -0.72
C ASN A 116 -26.48 -13.78 -1.35
N ARG A 117 -25.54 -13.10 -0.69
CA ARG A 117 -24.18 -12.95 -1.19
C ARG A 117 -23.25 -13.89 -0.41
N LYS A 118 -22.38 -14.59 -1.14
CA LYS A 118 -21.30 -15.35 -0.53
C LYS A 118 -20.17 -14.41 -0.14
N TYR A 119 -19.71 -14.57 1.09
CA TYR A 119 -18.56 -13.85 1.62
C TYR A 119 -17.44 -14.83 1.84
N TYR A 120 -16.23 -14.43 1.49
CA TYR A 120 -15.05 -15.28 1.58
C TYR A 120 -13.98 -14.62 2.42
N CYS A 121 -13.12 -15.45 3.00
CA CYS A 121 -11.91 -14.97 3.63
C CYS A 121 -10.72 -15.87 3.30
N ILE A 122 -9.52 -15.30 3.48
CA ILE A 122 -8.28 -16.07 3.51
C ILE A 122 -7.77 -16.09 4.94
N LEU A 123 -7.60 -17.29 5.49
CA LEU A 123 -7.10 -17.52 6.84
C LEU A 123 -5.63 -17.91 6.77
N PHE A 124 -4.81 -17.23 7.55
CA PHE A 124 -3.37 -17.46 7.64
C PHE A 124 -3.03 -18.02 9.02
N PHE A 125 -2.41 -19.19 9.06
CA PHE A 125 -2.05 -19.87 10.29
C PHE A 125 -0.55 -20.12 10.37
N LYS A 126 0.00 -20.01 11.57
CA LYS A 126 1.35 -20.45 11.92
C LYS A 126 1.29 -21.69 12.77
N LYS A 127 2.24 -22.58 12.56
CA LYS A 127 2.48 -23.74 13.38
C LYS A 127 3.39 -23.36 14.53
N GLU A 128 2.85 -23.42 15.74
CA GLU A 128 3.60 -23.29 16.97
C GLU A 128 3.66 -24.64 17.67
N LYS A 129 4.86 -25.25 17.66
CA LYS A 129 5.08 -26.61 18.15
C LYS A 129 4.18 -27.62 17.43
N LYS A 130 3.14 -28.13 18.10
CA LYS A 130 2.17 -29.12 17.57
C LYS A 130 0.77 -28.53 17.39
N LYS A 131 0.63 -27.20 17.43
CA LYS A 131 -0.65 -26.50 17.31
C LYS A 131 -0.58 -25.47 16.17
N LEU A 132 -1.74 -25.15 15.63
CA LEU A 132 -1.90 -23.99 14.76
C LEU A 132 -2.35 -22.81 15.62
N THR A 133 -1.90 -21.63 15.23
CA THR A 133 -2.30 -20.34 15.78
C THR A 133 -2.70 -19.45 14.60
N LEU A 134 -3.84 -18.78 14.69
CA LEU A 134 -4.24 -17.82 13.63
C LEU A 134 -3.28 -16.62 13.67
N LEU A 135 -2.65 -16.32 12.54
CA LEU A 135 -1.83 -15.11 12.36
C LEU A 135 -2.66 -13.92 11.90
N ALA A 136 -3.61 -14.18 11.00
CA ALA A 136 -4.34 -13.15 10.30
C ALA A 136 -5.57 -13.74 9.60
N ASN A 137 -6.60 -12.92 9.44
CA ASN A 137 -7.70 -13.17 8.53
C ASN A 137 -7.85 -11.99 7.56
N LEU A 138 -7.98 -12.30 6.28
CA LEU A 138 -8.30 -11.30 5.26
C LEU A 138 -9.73 -11.53 4.79
N SER A 139 -10.61 -10.58 5.08
CA SER A 139 -12.04 -10.81 5.00
C SER A 139 -12.72 -9.54 4.47
N LYS A 140 -12.84 -9.43 3.13
CA LYS A 140 -13.34 -8.23 2.42
C LYS A 140 -14.39 -8.63 1.39
N SER A 141 -15.58 -8.02 1.46
CA SER A 141 -16.75 -8.39 0.64
C SER A 141 -16.50 -8.36 -0.88
N ASP A 142 -15.67 -7.44 -1.36
CA ASP A 142 -15.48 -7.14 -2.79
C ASP A 142 -14.04 -7.38 -3.28
N SER A 143 -13.27 -8.21 -2.57
CA SER A 143 -11.90 -8.50 -2.99
C SER A 143 -11.82 -9.37 -4.23
N ASP A 144 -10.86 -9.06 -5.11
CA ASP A 144 -10.43 -9.98 -6.18
C ASP A 144 -9.63 -11.14 -5.58
N TRP A 145 -10.36 -12.11 -5.05
CA TRP A 145 -9.80 -13.28 -4.39
C TRP A 145 -8.89 -14.08 -5.31
N LYS A 146 -9.18 -14.15 -6.62
CA LYS A 146 -8.34 -14.86 -7.59
C LYS A 146 -6.96 -14.21 -7.69
N SER A 147 -6.91 -12.88 -7.83
CA SER A 147 -5.65 -12.15 -7.87
C SER A 147 -4.86 -12.31 -6.57
N ILE A 148 -5.52 -12.27 -5.40
CA ILE A 148 -4.86 -12.43 -4.10
C ILE A 148 -4.28 -13.86 -3.96
N ILE A 149 -5.06 -14.89 -4.32
CA ILE A 149 -4.62 -16.28 -4.28
C ILE A 149 -3.42 -16.50 -5.22
N GLU A 150 -3.44 -15.92 -6.42
CA GLU A 150 -2.32 -15.99 -7.36
C GLU A 150 -1.05 -15.35 -6.78
N LYS A 151 -1.17 -14.18 -6.12
CA LYS A 151 -0.06 -13.54 -5.42
C LYS A 151 0.53 -14.43 -4.33
N ILE A 152 -0.32 -15.07 -3.52
CA ILE A 152 0.13 -16.01 -2.46
C ILE A 152 0.87 -17.21 -3.08
N LYS A 153 0.34 -17.78 -4.17
CA LYS A 153 0.98 -18.89 -4.89
C LYS A 153 2.35 -18.49 -5.45
N ASN A 154 2.46 -17.31 -6.06
CA ASN A 154 3.72 -16.76 -6.55
C ASN A 154 4.75 -16.60 -5.42
N VAL A 155 4.34 -16.11 -4.24
CA VAL A 155 5.24 -16.00 -3.07
C VAL A 155 5.75 -17.37 -2.63
N ARG A 156 4.89 -18.39 -2.60
CA ARG A 156 5.27 -19.77 -2.27
C ARG A 156 6.29 -20.34 -3.27
N GLU A 157 6.13 -20.06 -4.56
CA GLU A 157 7.12 -20.47 -5.57
C GLU A 157 8.49 -19.81 -5.35
N ILE A 158 8.51 -18.54 -4.92
CA ILE A 158 9.74 -17.81 -4.58
C ILE A 158 10.39 -18.39 -3.32
N GLU A 159 9.61 -18.72 -2.30
CA GLU A 159 10.07 -19.34 -1.06
C GLU A 159 10.88 -20.63 -1.33
N ASN A 160 10.42 -21.43 -2.30
CA ASN A 160 11.04 -22.71 -2.69
C ASN A 160 12.36 -22.57 -3.46
N SER A 161 12.76 -21.37 -3.88
CA SER A 161 14.07 -21.15 -4.51
C SER A 161 15.21 -21.42 -3.53
N LYS A 162 16.21 -22.21 -3.95
CA LYS A 162 17.32 -22.66 -3.08
C LYS A 162 18.39 -21.61 -2.86
N SER A 163 18.70 -20.80 -3.88
CA SER A 163 19.73 -19.76 -3.81
C SER A 163 19.14 -18.46 -3.26
N PRO A 164 19.81 -17.79 -2.30
CA PRO A 164 19.45 -16.45 -1.88
C PRO A 164 19.40 -15.43 -3.02
N GLU A 165 20.34 -15.49 -3.97
CA GLU A 165 20.40 -14.60 -5.13
C GLU A 165 19.19 -14.78 -6.05
N GLU A 166 18.83 -16.03 -6.35
CA GLU A 166 17.65 -16.35 -7.15
C GLU A 166 16.36 -15.88 -6.45
N ARG A 167 16.25 -16.15 -5.14
CA ARG A 167 15.10 -15.72 -4.32
C ARG A 167 15.00 -14.21 -4.26
N TYR A 168 16.12 -13.49 -4.16
CA TYR A 168 16.17 -12.03 -4.20
C TYR A 168 15.60 -11.51 -5.51
N GLY A 169 16.13 -11.98 -6.64
CA GLY A 169 15.69 -11.53 -7.97
C GLY A 169 14.19 -11.72 -8.18
N LYS A 170 13.69 -12.93 -7.88
CA LYS A 170 12.25 -13.22 -8.00
C LYS A 170 11.39 -12.41 -7.02
N SER A 171 11.90 -12.11 -5.82
CA SER A 171 11.19 -11.28 -4.85
C SER A 171 11.06 -9.82 -5.34
N ILE A 172 12.12 -9.27 -5.93
CA ILE A 172 12.06 -7.93 -6.54
C ILE A 172 11.05 -7.91 -7.68
N ASP A 173 11.06 -8.91 -8.56
CA ASP A 173 10.06 -9.03 -9.63
C ASP A 173 8.63 -9.08 -9.09
N TYR A 174 8.40 -9.80 -7.99
CA TYR A 174 7.10 -9.86 -7.32
C TYR A 174 6.65 -8.47 -6.82
N TYR A 175 7.51 -7.75 -6.09
CA TYR A 175 7.17 -6.43 -5.56
C TYR A 175 6.86 -5.44 -6.66
N LEU A 176 7.69 -5.40 -7.72
CA LEU A 176 7.47 -4.50 -8.85
C LEU A 176 6.16 -4.81 -9.60
N LYS A 177 5.81 -6.08 -9.79
CA LYS A 177 4.52 -6.48 -10.38
C LYS A 177 3.32 -6.09 -9.50
N CYS A 178 3.53 -6.03 -8.18
CA CYS A 178 2.51 -5.59 -7.23
C CYS A 178 2.46 -4.06 -7.07
N ASN A 179 3.27 -3.30 -7.80
CA ASN A 179 3.44 -1.85 -7.63
C ASN A 179 3.83 -1.47 -6.19
N ASP A 180 4.70 -2.27 -5.57
CA ASP A 180 5.17 -2.10 -4.19
C ASP A 180 6.70 -2.19 -4.10
N LEU A 181 7.25 -1.88 -2.92
CA LEU A 181 8.67 -1.95 -2.61
C LEU A 181 8.94 -2.81 -1.37
N PRO A 182 10.05 -3.56 -1.34
CA PRO A 182 10.44 -4.31 -0.15
C PRO A 182 10.72 -3.37 1.04
N ARG A 183 10.30 -3.82 2.23
CA ARG A 183 10.56 -3.13 3.51
C ARG A 183 12.00 -3.30 3.99
N TYR A 184 12.39 -2.54 5.01
CA TYR A 184 13.74 -2.53 5.58
C TYR A 184 14.26 -3.92 6.01
N ASP A 185 13.41 -4.77 6.59
CA ASP A 185 13.81 -6.12 7.01
C ASP A 185 14.23 -7.02 5.84
N PHE A 186 13.62 -6.83 4.66
CA PHE A 186 14.05 -7.52 3.45
C PHE A 186 15.47 -7.11 3.05
N ILE A 187 15.76 -5.80 3.08
CA ILE A 187 17.08 -5.26 2.77
C ILE A 187 18.11 -5.80 3.79
N ASN A 188 17.80 -5.75 5.08
CA ASN A 188 18.65 -6.28 6.15
C ASN A 188 18.99 -7.75 5.96
N TYR A 189 17.98 -8.59 5.68
CA TYR A 189 18.19 -10.01 5.44
C TYR A 189 19.15 -10.23 4.27
N TYR A 190 18.92 -9.59 3.13
CA TYR A 190 19.76 -9.78 1.94
C TYR A 190 21.16 -9.15 2.06
N ARG A 191 21.34 -8.17 2.93
CA ARG A 191 22.68 -7.73 3.38
C ARG A 191 23.36 -8.79 4.23
N GLN A 192 22.64 -9.37 5.20
CA GLN A 192 23.18 -10.38 6.11
C GLN A 192 23.67 -11.63 5.35
N VAL A 193 22.91 -12.09 4.35
CA VAL A 193 23.29 -13.22 3.49
C VAL A 193 24.20 -12.82 2.32
N LYS A 194 24.72 -11.59 2.32
CA LYS A 194 25.73 -11.05 1.37
C LYS A 194 25.29 -10.97 -0.10
N VAL A 195 23.99 -10.95 -0.36
CA VAL A 195 23.44 -10.66 -1.70
C VAL A 195 23.51 -9.15 -1.99
N LEU A 196 23.21 -8.32 -0.97
CA LEU A 196 23.35 -6.87 -1.03
C LEU A 196 24.64 -6.40 -0.35
N LYS A 197 25.27 -5.38 -0.92
CA LYS A 197 26.49 -4.74 -0.38
C LYS A 197 26.22 -3.46 0.41
N SER A 198 25.00 -2.91 0.30
CA SER A 198 24.58 -1.64 0.90
C SER A 198 23.09 -1.67 1.21
N ASP A 199 22.56 -0.56 1.75
CA ASP A 199 21.13 -0.38 2.03
C ASP A 199 20.28 -0.09 0.78
N THR A 200 20.91 -0.03 -0.40
CA THR A 200 20.22 0.21 -1.67
C THR A 200 19.89 -1.11 -2.36
N LEU A 201 18.67 -1.20 -2.89
CA LEU A 201 18.25 -2.29 -3.75
C LEU A 201 19.09 -2.29 -5.04
N VAL A 202 19.51 -3.47 -5.47
CA VAL A 202 20.18 -3.67 -6.76
C VAL A 202 19.18 -4.28 -7.72
N LEU A 203 18.86 -3.56 -8.79
CA LEU A 203 17.90 -3.98 -9.81
C LEU A 203 18.63 -4.31 -11.12
N THR A 204 18.11 -5.30 -11.85
CA THR A 204 18.49 -5.53 -13.25
C THR A 204 17.92 -4.44 -14.15
N GLU A 205 18.44 -4.29 -15.38
CA GLU A 205 17.91 -3.30 -16.34
C GLU A 205 16.40 -3.50 -16.60
N LYS A 206 15.95 -4.76 -16.70
CA LYS A 206 14.52 -5.08 -16.87
C LYS A 206 13.68 -4.62 -15.67
N GLN A 207 14.19 -4.80 -14.45
CA GLN A 207 13.52 -4.36 -13.22
C GLN A 207 13.51 -2.84 -13.09
N LEU A 208 14.58 -2.16 -13.53
CA LEU A 208 14.65 -0.70 -13.58
C LEU A 208 13.63 -0.11 -14.54
N ILE A 209 13.43 -0.71 -15.72
CA ILE A 209 12.38 -0.30 -16.66
C ILE A 209 10.99 -0.44 -16.03
N LEU A 210 10.71 -1.57 -15.36
CA LEU A 210 9.42 -1.76 -14.69
C LEU A 210 9.20 -0.79 -13.53
N ALA A 211 10.24 -0.50 -12.74
CA ALA A 211 10.19 0.51 -11.68
C ALA A 211 9.91 1.90 -12.26
N LYS A 212 10.51 2.24 -13.41
CA LYS A 212 10.23 3.48 -14.13
C LYS A 212 8.78 3.54 -14.59
N ASP A 213 8.26 2.47 -15.18
CA ASP A 213 6.86 2.43 -15.64
C ASP A 213 5.88 2.58 -14.48
N ASN A 214 6.18 2.00 -13.31
CA ASN A 214 5.38 2.18 -12.09
C ASN A 214 5.47 3.63 -11.55
N PHE A 215 6.66 4.23 -11.57
CA PHE A 215 6.86 5.63 -11.22
C PHE A 215 6.03 6.55 -12.11
N LEU A 216 6.11 6.37 -13.44
CA LEU A 216 5.38 7.20 -14.41
C LEU A 216 3.86 7.05 -14.34
N LYS A 217 3.36 5.97 -13.71
CA LYS A 217 1.93 5.80 -13.38
C LYS A 217 1.51 6.52 -12.10
N GLY A 218 2.42 7.23 -11.44
CA GLY A 218 2.16 8.03 -10.25
C GLY A 218 2.65 7.43 -8.93
N ASN A 219 3.38 6.31 -8.96
CA ASN A 219 3.95 5.76 -7.72
C ASN A 219 5.33 6.37 -7.43
N GLU A 220 5.33 7.52 -6.78
CA GLU A 220 6.55 8.30 -6.49
C GLU A 220 7.50 7.60 -5.50
N SER A 221 7.08 6.52 -4.81
CA SER A 221 7.98 5.75 -3.93
C SER A 221 9.18 5.15 -4.69
N TYR A 222 9.07 5.00 -6.01
CA TYR A 222 10.13 4.51 -6.88
C TYR A 222 11.19 5.55 -7.26
N TYR A 223 11.00 6.83 -6.90
CA TYR A 223 11.88 7.92 -7.31
C TYR A 223 13.38 7.61 -7.07
N GLU A 224 13.74 7.21 -5.85
CA GLU A 224 15.14 6.96 -5.46
C GLU A 224 15.80 5.81 -6.26
N LEU A 225 15.00 4.91 -6.83
CA LEU A 225 15.52 3.79 -7.64
C LEU A 225 15.78 4.19 -9.09
N ILE A 226 15.08 5.19 -9.61
CA ILE A 226 15.01 5.48 -11.05
C ILE A 226 15.60 6.84 -11.42
N ALA A 227 15.61 7.83 -10.52
CA ALA A 227 16.02 9.21 -10.81
C ALA A 227 17.43 9.33 -11.41
N LYS A 228 18.39 8.54 -10.92
CA LYS A 228 19.76 8.56 -11.45
C LYS A 228 19.87 7.98 -12.86
N LYS A 229 19.05 7.00 -13.21
CA LYS A 229 19.14 6.23 -14.46
C LYS A 229 18.25 6.82 -15.56
N PHE A 230 17.13 7.42 -15.18
CA PHE A 230 16.12 7.99 -16.06
C PHE A 230 15.79 9.46 -15.68
N PRO A 231 16.81 10.35 -15.61
CA PRO A 231 16.62 11.71 -15.09
C PRO A 231 15.65 12.53 -15.92
N GLU A 232 15.65 12.33 -17.25
CA GLU A 232 14.75 13.06 -18.14
C GLU A 232 13.29 12.64 -17.96
N GLU A 233 13.01 11.34 -17.85
CA GLU A 233 11.65 10.88 -17.57
C GLU A 233 11.13 11.34 -16.21
N VAL A 234 12.02 11.43 -15.20
CA VAL A 234 11.68 12.00 -13.89
C VAL A 234 11.37 13.49 -14.00
N ARG A 235 12.21 14.26 -14.69
CA ARG A 235 11.99 15.68 -14.93
C ARG A 235 10.63 15.92 -15.60
N GLN A 236 10.35 15.21 -16.69
CA GLN A 236 9.08 15.34 -17.41
C GLN A 236 7.86 14.95 -16.57
N PHE A 237 7.97 13.90 -15.74
CA PHE A 237 6.90 13.53 -14.82
C PHE A 237 6.56 14.68 -13.87
N TYR A 238 7.55 15.29 -13.23
CA TYR A 238 7.31 16.37 -12.27
C TYR A 238 6.91 17.69 -12.93
N ILE A 239 7.41 18.00 -14.14
CA ILE A 239 6.91 19.12 -14.95
C ILE A 239 5.41 18.95 -15.23
N ASN A 240 5.00 17.75 -15.64
CA ASN A 240 3.58 17.46 -15.87
C ASN A 240 2.76 17.56 -14.59
N LYS A 241 3.28 17.09 -13.45
CA LYS A 241 2.65 17.26 -12.13
C LYS A 241 2.46 18.75 -11.80
N MET A 242 3.46 19.59 -12.01
CA MET A 242 3.35 21.05 -11.82
C MET A 242 2.28 21.68 -12.72
N LYS A 243 2.21 21.30 -14.00
CA LYS A 243 1.16 21.76 -14.93
C LYS A 243 -0.25 21.36 -14.48
N VAL A 244 -0.42 20.15 -13.97
CA VAL A 244 -1.71 19.69 -13.41
C VAL A 244 -2.11 20.50 -12.18
N ILE A 245 -1.16 20.79 -11.28
CA ILE A 245 -1.42 21.63 -10.09
C ILE A 245 -1.78 23.07 -10.52
N LEU A 246 -1.05 23.64 -11.48
CA LEU A 246 -1.35 24.97 -12.04
C LEU A 246 -2.78 25.01 -12.59
N SER A 247 -3.16 24.04 -13.44
CA SER A 247 -4.50 24.01 -14.04
C SER A 247 -5.62 23.94 -12.98
N LYS A 248 -5.41 23.17 -11.90
CA LYS A 248 -6.39 23.08 -10.80
C LYS A 248 -6.43 24.36 -9.95
N ASN A 249 -5.30 25.03 -9.76
CA ASN A 249 -5.22 26.30 -9.06
C ASN A 249 -5.93 27.42 -9.85
N GLU A 250 -5.76 27.46 -11.17
CA GLU A 250 -6.50 28.38 -12.06
C GLU A 250 -8.02 28.18 -11.99
N ALA A 251 -8.48 26.95 -11.79
CA ALA A 251 -9.89 26.61 -11.58
C ALA A 251 -10.39 26.85 -10.15
N ASP A 252 -9.53 27.32 -9.23
CA ASP A 252 -9.78 27.46 -7.79
C ASP A 252 -10.22 26.14 -7.11
N GLU A 253 -9.79 25.00 -7.66
CA GLU A 253 -10.14 23.66 -7.17
C GLU A 253 -9.13 23.16 -6.13
N TYR A 254 -7.85 23.49 -6.32
CA TYR A 254 -6.76 22.99 -5.48
C TYR A 254 -5.48 23.81 -5.62
N PHE A 255 -4.83 24.09 -4.49
CA PHE A 255 -3.45 24.56 -4.45
C PHE A 255 -2.75 24.04 -3.20
N SER A 256 -1.61 23.36 -3.40
CA SER A 256 -0.67 23.01 -2.35
C SER A 256 0.68 23.64 -2.72
N PRO A 257 1.14 24.66 -1.98
CA PRO A 257 2.49 25.17 -2.15
C PRO A 257 3.52 24.04 -2.03
N TYR A 258 3.37 23.20 -1.01
CA TYR A 258 4.28 22.09 -0.72
C TYR A 258 4.42 21.14 -1.92
N ASP A 259 3.31 20.66 -2.48
CA ASP A 259 3.33 19.69 -3.58
C ASP A 259 3.98 20.30 -4.84
N PHE A 260 3.72 21.58 -5.08
CA PHE A 260 4.28 22.28 -6.23
C PHE A 260 5.79 22.52 -6.05
N THR A 261 6.21 22.97 -4.87
CA THR A 261 7.62 23.21 -4.58
C THR A 261 8.42 21.92 -4.58
N GLU A 262 7.87 20.82 -4.04
CA GLU A 262 8.52 19.50 -4.11
C GLU A 262 8.64 19.04 -5.57
N ALA A 263 7.58 19.18 -6.39
CA ALA A 263 7.65 18.82 -7.80
C ALA A 263 8.72 19.63 -8.55
N TYR A 264 8.82 20.93 -8.28
CA TYR A 264 9.86 21.79 -8.86
C TYR A 264 11.27 21.35 -8.46
N GLU A 265 11.49 21.08 -7.17
CA GLU A 265 12.78 20.58 -6.64
C GLU A 265 13.19 19.27 -7.31
N ARG A 266 12.26 18.33 -7.46
CA ARG A 266 12.51 17.05 -8.12
C ARG A 266 12.71 17.19 -9.62
N ALA A 267 12.06 18.14 -10.29
CA ALA A 267 12.24 18.40 -11.72
C ALA A 267 13.60 19.03 -12.02
N THR A 268 14.10 19.91 -11.14
CA THR A 268 15.35 20.67 -11.33
C THR A 268 16.53 20.08 -10.57
N ASN A 269 16.31 19.03 -9.78
CA ASN A 269 17.29 18.47 -8.84
C ASN A 269 17.88 19.54 -7.90
N THR A 270 17.08 20.56 -7.57
CA THR A 270 17.44 21.59 -6.60
C THR A 270 17.01 21.14 -5.20
N GLY A 271 17.82 21.46 -4.19
CA GLY A 271 17.48 21.16 -2.80
C GLY A 271 16.42 22.11 -2.24
N TYR A 272 15.99 21.82 -1.01
CA TYR A 272 15.08 22.69 -0.25
C TYR A 272 15.59 24.15 -0.20
N MET A 273 16.90 24.30 0.10
CA MET A 273 17.60 25.58 0.09
C MET A 273 18.16 25.85 -1.31
N ASP A 274 17.42 26.61 -2.11
CA ASP A 274 17.87 27.14 -3.39
C ASP A 274 17.98 28.66 -3.32
N ASP A 275 19.21 29.18 -3.27
CA ASP A 275 19.49 30.62 -3.19
C ASP A 275 19.37 31.35 -4.55
N SER A 276 19.05 30.60 -5.62
CA SER A 276 18.88 31.17 -6.96
C SER A 276 17.72 32.16 -7.03
N VAL A 277 17.63 32.90 -8.14
CA VAL A 277 16.48 33.77 -8.41
C VAL A 277 15.18 32.96 -8.42
N MET A 278 15.21 31.73 -8.94
CA MET A 278 14.05 30.85 -8.99
C MET A 278 13.72 30.26 -7.62
N GLY A 279 14.71 29.89 -6.82
CA GLY A 279 14.50 29.47 -5.43
C GLY A 279 13.84 30.53 -4.58
N LYS A 280 14.22 31.81 -4.73
CA LYS A 280 13.53 32.95 -4.08
C LYS A 280 12.12 33.21 -4.61
N GLN A 281 11.82 32.80 -5.85
CA GLN A 281 10.45 32.84 -6.36
C GLN A 281 9.61 31.69 -5.81
N LYS A 282 10.20 30.48 -5.75
CA LYS A 282 9.62 29.28 -5.13
C LYS A 282 9.18 29.57 -3.69
N GLU A 283 10.03 30.22 -2.89
CA GLU A 283 9.73 30.60 -1.49
C GLU A 283 8.52 31.53 -1.34
N LYS A 284 8.15 32.27 -2.38
CA LYS A 284 6.98 33.18 -2.35
C LYS A 284 5.65 32.45 -2.55
N LEU A 285 5.66 31.19 -3.00
CA LEU A 285 4.46 30.38 -3.13
C LEU A 285 3.91 30.06 -1.74
N THR A 286 2.88 30.81 -1.35
CA THR A 286 2.16 30.62 -0.09
C THR A 286 0.65 30.78 -0.33
N ASN A 287 -0.16 30.43 0.66
CA ASN A 287 -1.60 30.69 0.62
C ASN A 287 -1.96 32.17 0.86
N GLU A 288 -0.98 33.02 1.18
CA GLU A 288 -1.19 34.42 1.52
C GLU A 288 -1.11 35.36 0.31
N ILE A 289 -0.54 34.88 -0.80
CA ILE A 289 -0.47 35.63 -2.06
C ILE A 289 -1.72 35.39 -2.92
N THR A 290 -2.04 36.36 -3.77
CA THR A 290 -3.23 36.29 -4.64
C THR A 290 -3.12 35.16 -5.68
N LEU A 291 -4.26 34.70 -6.19
CA LEU A 291 -4.31 33.71 -7.27
C LEU A 291 -3.48 34.14 -8.50
N GLU A 292 -3.61 35.39 -8.92
CA GLU A 292 -2.84 35.95 -10.04
C GLU A 292 -1.33 35.88 -9.79
N GLN A 293 -0.87 36.27 -8.59
CA GLN A 293 0.53 36.17 -8.21
C GLN A 293 1.02 34.71 -8.18
N ARG A 294 0.20 33.77 -7.68
CA ARG A 294 0.52 32.34 -7.68
C ARG A 294 0.72 31.82 -9.10
N ILE A 295 -0.22 32.10 -10.00
CA ILE A 295 -0.16 31.67 -11.40
C ILE A 295 1.12 32.16 -12.07
N VAL A 296 1.45 33.45 -11.92
CA VAL A 296 2.66 34.04 -12.51
C VAL A 296 3.93 33.33 -12.01
N ILE A 297 4.04 33.08 -10.71
CA ILE A 297 5.20 32.39 -10.13
C ILE A 297 5.26 30.94 -10.61
N MET A 298 4.14 30.20 -10.58
CA MET A 298 4.07 28.82 -11.02
C MET A 298 4.45 28.65 -12.50
N GLN A 299 3.98 29.55 -13.37
CA GLN A 299 4.34 29.55 -14.80
C GLN A 299 5.84 29.80 -15.01
N ALA A 300 6.43 30.75 -14.30
CA ALA A 300 7.86 31.03 -14.38
C ALA A 300 8.71 29.82 -13.95
N LEU A 301 8.32 29.15 -12.86
CA LEU A 301 9.00 27.95 -12.35
C LEU A 301 8.87 26.76 -13.32
N ILE A 302 7.69 26.56 -13.93
CA ILE A 302 7.50 25.52 -14.96
C ILE A 302 8.40 25.79 -16.17
N GLN A 303 8.40 27.03 -16.68
CA GLN A 303 9.24 27.40 -17.82
C GLN A 303 10.73 27.20 -17.53
N ASN A 304 11.17 27.53 -16.31
CA ASN A 304 12.54 27.27 -15.90
C ASN A 304 12.85 25.77 -15.85
N ALA A 305 11.97 24.93 -15.29
CA ALA A 305 12.19 23.49 -15.24
C ALA A 305 12.17 22.83 -16.64
N GLU A 306 11.46 23.42 -17.60
CA GLU A 306 11.44 22.97 -19.00
C GLU A 306 12.74 23.27 -19.75
N GLN A 307 13.52 24.25 -19.31
CA GLN A 307 14.83 24.52 -19.91
C GLN A 307 15.76 23.32 -19.67
N GLU A 308 16.32 22.79 -20.74
CA GLU A 308 17.38 21.77 -20.66
C GLU A 308 18.67 22.47 -20.20
N ASP A 309 19.37 21.87 -19.22
CA ASP A 309 20.76 22.23 -18.88
C ASP A 309 21.74 21.82 -20.00
#